data_AF-A0A536EUC9-F1
#
_entry.id   AF-A0A536EUC9-F1
#
_cell.length_a   1.000
_cell.length_b   1.000
_cell.length_c   1.000
_cell.angle_alpha   90.00
_cell.angle_beta   90.00
_cell.angle_gamma   90.00
#
_symmetry.space_group_name_H-M   'P 1'
#
loop_
_entity.id
_entity.type
_entity.pdbx_description
1 polymer ?
#
loop_
_entity_poly.entity_id
_entity_poly.type
_entity_poly.pdbx_seq_one_letter_code
_entity_poly.pdbx_strand_id
1 'polypeptide(L)' 'MSREVEDLNRRLLRARDAMDRAYAEPLDVRAVAAVAYISEAHFIRS' A
#
# COMPACT_ATOMS: atom_id res chain seq x y z
N MET A 1 -18.61 8.15 4.39
CA MET A 1 -17.62 7.28 3.69
C MET A 1 -18.18 5.86 3.68
N SER A 2 -17.99 5.11 2.59
CA SER A 2 -18.44 3.71 2.52
C SER A 2 -17.43 2.78 3.20
N ARG A 3 -17.90 1.62 3.67
CA ARG A 3 -17.06 0.59 4.32
C ARG A 3 -15.90 0.13 3.44
N GLU A 4 -16.14 0.03 2.13
CA GLU A 4 -15.12 -0.38 1.15
C GLU A 4 -13.97 0.63 1.04
N VAL A 5 -14.29 1.92 1.06
CA VAL A 5 -13.27 3.00 1.06
C VAL A 5 -12.44 2.95 2.33
N GLU A 6 -13.08 2.65 3.46
CA GLU A 6 -12.41 2.56 4.75
C GLU A 6 -11.46 1.35 4.84
N ASP A 7 -11.86 0.21 4.27
CA ASP A 7 -11.02 -0.97 4.15
C ASP A 7 -9.84 -0.75 3.19
N LEU A 8 -10.07 -0.05 2.07
CA LEU A 8 -9.00 0.37 1.16
C LEU A 8 -8.00 1.30 1.86
N ASN A 9 -8.49 2.31 2.58
CA ASN A 9 -7.63 3.24 3.31
C ASN A 9 -6.76 2.53 4.35
N ARG A 10 -7.32 1.55 5.08
CA ARG A 10 -6.54 0.74 6.04
C ARG A 10 -5.42 -0.05 5.36
N ARG A 11 -5.64 -0.55 4.13
CA ARG A 11 -4.61 -1.24 3.34
C ARG A 11 -3.52 -0.27 2.88
N LEU A 12 -3.89 0.92 2.43
CA LEU A 12 -2.94 1.96 2.01
C LEU A 12 -2.11 2.48 3.19
N LEU A 13 -2.68 2.59 4.38
CA LEU A 13 -1.93 2.94 5.59
C LEU A 13 -0.84 1.92 5.90
N ARG A 14 -1.12 0.61 5.78
CA ARG A 14 -0.08 -0.43 5.95
C ARG A 14 1.03 -0.32 4.91
N ALA A 15 0.67 -0.01 3.67
CA ALA A 15 1.65 0.22 2.60
C ALA A 15 2.58 1.38 2.94
N ARG A 16 2.00 2.49 3.42
CA ARG A 16 2.74 3.66 3.89
C ARG A 16 3.66 3.33 5.07
N ASP A 17 3.18 2.58 6.06
CA ASP A 17 4.00 2.17 7.20
C ASP A 17 5.22 1.34 6.76
N ALA A 18 5.05 0.47 5.76
CA ALA A 18 6.16 -0.30 5.18
C ALA A 18 7.16 0.58 4.41
N MET A 19 6.66 1.54 3.63
CA MET A 19 7.50 2.53 2.92
C MET A 19 8.29 3.39 3.90
N ASP A 20 7.64 3.91 4.94
CA ASP A 20 8.25 4.78 5.94
C ASP A 20 9.35 4.04 6.71
N ARG A 21 9.14 2.74 7.02
CA ARG A 21 10.15 1.90 7.67
C ARG A 21 11.39 1.65 6.80
N ALA A 22 11.21 1.53 5.49
CA ALA A 22 12.27 1.25 4.53
C ALA A 22 12.70 2.49 3.74
N TYR A 23 12.43 3.71 4.25
CA TYR A 23 12.62 4.96 3.51
C TYR A 23 14.05 5.17 2.96
N ALA A 24 15.07 4.63 3.64
CA ALA A 24 16.46 4.71 3.20
C ALA A 24 16.82 3.74 2.06
N GLU A 25 15.93 2.79 1.74
CA GLU A 25 16.12 1.78 0.70
C GLU A 25 15.38 2.16 -0.60
N PRO A 26 15.81 1.65 -1.76
CA PRO A 26 15.06 1.79 -3.00
C PRO A 26 13.64 1.25 -2.87
N LEU A 27 12.66 2.00 -3.37
CA LEU A 27 11.25 1.63 -3.28
C LEU A 27 10.93 0.41 -4.14
N ASP A 28 10.57 -0.71 -3.51
CA ASP A 28 10.00 -1.89 -4.17
C ASP A 28 8.46 -1.83 -4.14
N VAL A 29 7.89 -1.38 -5.25
CA VAL A 29 6.42 -1.25 -5.42
C VAL A 29 5.71 -2.61 -5.30
N ARG A 30 6.35 -3.71 -5.70
CA ARG A 30 5.78 -5.06 -5.60
C ARG A 30 5.69 -5.49 -4.15
N ALA A 31 6.75 -5.26 -3.39
CA ALA A 31 6.79 -5.56 -1.96
C ALA A 31 5.74 -4.74 -1.19
N VAL A 32 5.63 -3.44 -1.48
CA VAL A 32 4.65 -2.55 -0.84
C VAL A 32 3.21 -2.93 -1.19
N ALA A 33 2.92 -3.24 -2.45
CA ALA A 33 1.60 -3.71 -2.87
C ALA A 33 1.21 -5.03 -2.17
N ALA A 34 2.16 -5.94 -1.99
CA ALA A 34 1.95 -7.18 -1.24
C ALA A 34 1.57 -6.93 0.22
N VAL A 35 2.22 -5.97 0.90
CA VAL A 35 1.85 -5.55 2.27
C VAL A 35 0.43 -4.99 2.36
N ALA A 36 0.00 -4.31 1.29
CA ALA A 36 -1.36 -3.76 1.19
C ALA A 36 -2.43 -4.82 0.88
N TYR A 37 -2.05 -6.07 0.55
CA TYR A 37 -2.95 -7.08 -0.04
C TYR A 37 -3.65 -6.59 -1.32
N ILE A 38 -2.91 -5.84 -2.15
CA ILE A 38 -3.39 -5.27 -3.41
C ILE A 38 -2.45 -5.70 -4.53
N SER A 39 -2.97 -5.91 -5.74
CA SER A 39 -2.10 -6.18 -6.89
C SER A 39 -1.31 -4.91 -7.25
N GLU A 40 -0.05 -5.07 -7.64
CA GLU A 40 0.81 -3.97 -8.10
C GLU A 40 0.11 -3.07 -9.13
N ALA A 41 -0.58 -3.68 -10.11
CA ALA A 41 -1.28 -2.95 -11.16
C ALA A 41 -2.50 -2.13 -10.67
N HIS A 42 -3.11 -2.52 -9.54
CA HIS A 42 -4.17 -1.74 -8.89
C HIS A 42 -3.58 -0.69 -7.94
N PHE A 43 -2.48 -1.02 -7.28
CA PHE A 43 -1.75 -0.14 -6.37
C PHE A 43 -1.23 1.11 -7.08
N ILE A 44 -0.72 0.98 -8.31
CA ILE A 44 -0.21 2.12 -9.11
C ILE A 44 -1.35 3.01 -9.65
N ARG A 45 -2.58 2.49 -9.77
CA ARG A 45 -3.72 3.18 -10.40
C ARG A 45 -4.66 3.88 -9.43
N SER A 46 -4.59 3.55 -8.14
CA SER A 46 -5.47 4.09 -7.09
C SER A 46 -4.92 5.41 -6.56
#